data_AF-A0A7S3XRV3-F1
#
_entry.id   AF-A0A7S3XRV3-F1
#
_cell.length_a   1.000
_cell.length_b   1.000
_cell.length_c   1.000
_cell.angle_alpha   90.00
_cell.angle_beta   90.00
_cell.angle_gamma   90.00
#
_symmetry.space_group_name_H-M   'P 1'
#
loop_
_entity.id
_entity.type
_entity.pdbx_description
1 polymer ?
#
loop_
_entity_poly.entity_id
_entity_poly.type
_entity_poly.pdbx_seq_one_letter_code
_entity_poly.pdbx_strand_id
1 'polypeptide(L)'
;PPQLAQGDLELLCAVQSQDEEKDFSRATSEADDAAFARRLQEEEEAAAAVGLERGEGGGYTCDALDSLPHRPLTGVHEFAEIVFESMSNEKVKELKMPVLQSGTADAVALWFEMALLPCSNSPIVETSPGREDCAWDQALYFLPEEPCGSNFAEANSLLCISMLQKDKSFEFSLGSPKVLQHGVPSQKLIRLEVEEMDVSALNDVFNFNMTRDCILSFMHSGCHRVLEVAGSWSLLGSSVAAAAAAPRSPNGTAAGAVGGLGREEEVVVVCCPSPGSPAGAARAACALALGRRCRVLEGLGVVEAVAAGALCPDRDRFDLLVADLVDGSGLLRQQALRDLLFARDHLLAPGPAAPP
;
A
#
# COMPACT_ATOMS: atom_id res chain seq x y z
N PRO A 1 7.23 8.97 29.83
CA PRO A 1 6.64 8.45 28.58
C PRO A 1 6.99 9.37 27.40
N PRO A 2 7.84 8.96 26.44
CA PRO A 2 8.19 9.86 25.35
C PRO A 2 6.98 10.03 24.42
N GLN A 3 6.74 11.27 24.03
CA GLN A 3 5.71 11.69 23.09
C GLN A 3 6.03 11.10 21.72
N LEU A 4 5.11 10.28 21.19
CA LEU A 4 5.14 9.81 19.80
C LEU A 4 4.93 11.01 18.89
N ALA A 5 5.92 11.30 18.05
CA ALA A 5 5.83 12.30 17.01
C ALA A 5 4.81 11.86 15.96
N GLN A 6 3.91 12.78 15.59
CA GLN A 6 3.08 12.69 14.38
C GLN A 6 4.01 12.51 13.18
N GLY A 7 3.85 11.39 12.48
CA GLY A 7 4.38 11.17 11.15
C GLY A 7 3.24 10.74 10.26
N ASP A 8 2.81 11.62 9.36
CA ASP A 8 1.97 11.27 8.23
C ASP A 8 2.79 10.39 7.28
N LEU A 9 2.27 9.24 6.88
CA LEU A 9 2.78 8.45 5.76
C LEU A 9 1.71 7.45 5.31
N GLU A 10 0.93 7.87 4.32
CA GLU A 10 0.08 7.01 3.50
C GLU A 10 0.88 6.50 2.29
N LEU A 11 0.81 5.20 2.00
CA LEU A 11 1.37 4.64 0.77
C LEU A 11 0.37 4.81 -0.39
N LEU A 12 0.16 6.06 -0.82
CA LEU A 12 -0.45 6.35 -2.12
C LEU A 12 0.61 6.20 -3.20
N CYS A 13 0.53 5.12 -3.99
CA CYS A 13 1.27 5.01 -5.23
C CYS A 13 0.58 5.87 -6.32
N ALA A 14 0.40 7.16 -6.03
CA ALA A 14 0.14 8.17 -7.05
C ALA A 14 1.49 8.48 -7.72
N VAL A 15 1.56 8.30 -9.05
CA VAL A 15 2.60 8.91 -9.88
C VAL A 15 2.32 10.41 -9.90
N GLN A 16 2.74 11.10 -8.85
CA GLN A 16 2.82 12.56 -8.82
C GLN A 16 4.28 12.94 -8.60
N SER A 17 4.88 13.54 -9.62
CA SER A 17 6.21 14.15 -9.55
C SER A 17 6.17 15.35 -8.61
N GLN A 18 6.60 15.17 -7.36
CA GLN A 18 6.73 16.28 -6.39
C GLN A 18 8.12 16.92 -6.33
N ASP A 19 9.06 16.55 -7.20
CA ASP A 19 10.31 17.28 -7.38
C ASP A 19 10.16 18.27 -8.54
N GLU A 20 9.50 19.43 -8.35
CA GLU A 20 9.75 20.64 -9.17
C GLU A 20 9.05 21.95 -8.72
N GLU A 21 8.18 21.97 -7.70
CA GLU A 21 7.38 23.18 -7.44
C GLU A 21 8.09 24.34 -6.72
N LYS A 22 9.38 24.21 -6.37
CA LYS A 22 10.13 25.30 -5.69
C LYS A 22 11.17 26.03 -6.52
N ASP A 23 11.43 25.60 -7.76
CA ASP A 23 12.35 26.31 -8.68
C ASP A 23 11.68 26.78 -9.99
N PHE A 24 10.35 26.69 -10.09
CA PHE A 24 9.56 27.11 -11.27
C PHE A 24 9.36 28.64 -11.37
N SER A 25 10.48 29.35 -11.56
CA SER A 25 10.48 30.62 -12.30
C SER A 25 11.45 30.62 -13.47
N ARG A 26 11.92 29.42 -13.88
CA ARG A 26 12.71 29.24 -15.09
C ARG A 26 11.85 28.49 -16.11
N ALA A 27 11.55 29.17 -17.21
CA ALA A 27 10.74 28.65 -18.31
C ALA A 27 11.19 27.23 -18.70
N THR A 28 10.32 26.24 -18.44
CA THR A 28 10.43 24.94 -19.09
C THR A 28 10.10 25.12 -20.56
N SER A 29 10.85 24.44 -21.42
CA SER A 29 10.63 24.50 -22.85
C SER A 29 9.47 23.58 -23.20
N GLU A 30 8.71 23.90 -24.25
CA GLU A 30 7.65 23.02 -24.79
C GLU A 30 8.16 21.59 -25.10
N ALA A 31 9.48 21.41 -25.25
CA ALA A 31 10.11 20.11 -25.45
C ALA A 31 10.13 19.25 -24.18
N ASP A 32 10.17 19.84 -22.99
CA ASP A 32 10.18 19.13 -21.71
C ASP A 32 8.77 18.59 -21.40
N ASP A 33 7.74 19.39 -21.68
CA ASP A 33 6.33 18.99 -21.56
C ASP A 33 5.99 17.86 -22.54
N ALA A 34 6.50 17.93 -23.78
CA ALA A 34 6.28 16.88 -24.78
C ALA A 34 7.01 15.57 -24.43
N ALA A 35 8.21 15.65 -23.85
CA ALA A 35 8.95 14.47 -23.39
C ALA A 35 8.28 13.80 -22.19
N PHE A 36 7.73 14.61 -21.28
CA PHE A 36 6.95 14.12 -20.14
C PHE A 36 5.66 13.42 -20.61
N ALA A 37 4.89 14.07 -21.50
CA ALA A 37 3.67 13.49 -22.06
C ALA A 37 3.92 12.17 -22.80
N ARG A 38 5.06 12.07 -23.51
CA ARG A 38 5.44 10.83 -24.21
C ARG A 38 5.81 9.70 -23.25
N ARG A 39 6.53 9.99 -22.16
CA ARG A 39 6.85 9.00 -21.12
C ARG A 39 5.57 8.50 -20.43
N LEU A 40 4.65 9.41 -20.12
CA LEU A 40 3.35 9.05 -19.55
C LEU A 40 2.58 8.13 -20.51
N GLN A 41 2.58 8.44 -21.82
CA GLN A 41 1.92 7.61 -22.84
C GLN A 41 2.58 6.23 -23.01
N GLU A 42 3.91 6.13 -22.96
CA GLU A 42 4.64 4.86 -23.01
C GLU A 42 4.34 3.99 -21.78
N GLU A 43 4.23 4.59 -20.59
CA GLU A 43 3.81 3.91 -19.36
C GLU A 43 2.33 3.47 -19.43
N GLU A 44 1.47 4.26 -20.07
CA GLU A 44 0.06 3.91 -20.31
C GLU A 44 -0.09 2.72 -21.26
N GLU A 45 0.66 2.71 -22.36
CA GLU A 45 0.66 1.59 -23.32
C GLU A 45 1.22 0.32 -22.68
N ALA A 46 2.23 0.44 -21.80
CA ALA A 46 2.78 -0.67 -21.03
C ALA A 46 1.78 -1.21 -20.00
N ALA A 47 1.10 -0.35 -19.24
CA ALA A 47 0.09 -0.77 -18.25
C ALA A 47 -1.14 -1.41 -18.92
N ALA A 48 -1.59 -0.86 -20.05
CA ALA A 48 -2.67 -1.43 -20.85
C ALA A 48 -2.30 -2.79 -21.45
N ALA A 49 -1.05 -2.97 -21.87
CA ALA A 49 -0.54 -4.26 -22.37
C ALA A 49 -0.53 -5.37 -21.30
N VAL A 50 -0.49 -5.02 -20.01
CA VAL A 50 -0.52 -5.97 -18.88
C VAL A 50 -1.95 -6.41 -18.52
N GLY A 51 -2.99 -5.80 -19.12
CA GLY A 51 -4.38 -6.23 -18.92
C GLY A 51 -4.93 -5.91 -17.53
N LEU A 52 -4.44 -4.84 -16.89
CA LEU A 52 -4.98 -4.35 -15.61
C LEU A 52 -6.39 -3.79 -15.82
N GLU A 53 -7.42 -4.58 -15.50
CA GLU A 53 -8.81 -4.12 -15.49
C GLU A 53 -9.08 -3.16 -14.32
N ARG A 54 -10.07 -2.29 -14.51
CA ARG A 54 -10.50 -1.30 -13.53
C ARG A 54 -11.23 -2.02 -12.38
N GLY A 55 -10.52 -2.33 -11.30
CA GLY A 55 -11.16 -2.91 -10.11
C GLY A 55 -12.18 -1.94 -9.51
N GLU A 56 -13.39 -2.42 -9.21
CA GLU A 56 -14.40 -1.67 -8.45
C GLU A 56 -13.89 -1.42 -7.02
N GLY A 57 -14.04 -0.20 -6.49
CA GLY A 57 -13.60 0.15 -5.13
C GLY A 57 -14.42 -0.61 -4.07
N GLY A 58 -13.99 -1.82 -3.70
CA GLY A 58 -14.58 -2.56 -2.59
C GLY A 58 -14.27 -1.90 -1.25
N GLY A 59 -15.23 -1.94 -0.32
CA GLY A 59 -14.98 -1.62 1.09
C GLY A 59 -14.23 -2.75 1.77
N TYR A 60 -13.43 -2.42 2.78
CA TYR A 60 -12.74 -3.33 3.68
C TYR A 60 -13.72 -3.90 4.69
N THR A 61 -13.71 -5.20 4.98
CA THR A 61 -14.49 -5.78 6.09
C THR A 61 -13.61 -5.92 7.32
N CYS A 62 -14.13 -5.54 8.49
CA CYS A 62 -13.43 -5.62 9.77
C CYS A 62 -14.27 -6.33 10.82
N ASP A 63 -13.70 -7.39 11.41
CA ASP A 63 -14.34 -8.20 12.45
C ASP A 63 -14.65 -7.42 13.73
N ALA A 64 -13.87 -6.38 14.03
CA ALA A 64 -14.04 -5.59 15.26
C ALA A 64 -13.57 -4.14 15.09
N LEU A 65 -14.43 -3.29 14.54
CA LEU A 65 -14.14 -1.85 14.40
C LEU A 65 -13.73 -1.20 15.74
N ASP A 66 -14.32 -1.64 16.85
CA ASP A 66 -14.01 -1.14 18.20
C ASP A 66 -12.60 -1.48 18.68
N SER A 67 -11.98 -2.51 18.09
CA SER A 67 -10.59 -2.88 18.40
C SER A 67 -9.57 -2.04 17.63
N LEU A 68 -9.99 -1.40 16.55
CA LEU A 68 -9.11 -0.59 15.73
C LEU A 68 -8.83 0.76 16.39
N PRO A 69 -7.57 1.25 16.36
CA PRO A 69 -7.26 2.60 16.83
C PRO A 69 -7.85 3.62 15.86
N HIS A 70 -8.97 4.23 16.23
CA HIS A 70 -9.64 5.23 15.41
C HIS A 70 -10.18 6.39 16.25
N ARG A 71 -10.51 7.48 15.58
CA ARG A 71 -11.07 8.68 16.21
C ARG A 71 -12.33 9.11 15.46
N PRO A 72 -13.55 8.92 16.02
CA PRO A 72 -14.78 9.25 15.32
C PRO A 72 -14.91 10.77 15.13
N LEU A 73 -15.02 11.23 13.88
CA LEU A 73 -15.21 12.66 13.59
C LEU A 73 -16.68 13.10 13.70
N THR A 74 -17.62 12.16 13.58
CA THR A 74 -19.06 12.39 13.66
C THR A 74 -19.71 11.41 14.64
N GLY A 75 -21.00 11.62 14.92
CA GLY A 75 -21.82 10.59 15.58
C GLY A 75 -22.20 9.47 14.62
N VAL A 76 -23.04 8.55 15.10
CA VAL A 76 -23.72 7.56 14.24
C VAL A 76 -24.85 8.25 13.49
N HIS A 77 -24.95 7.99 12.19
CA HIS A 77 -25.97 8.56 11.33
C HIS A 77 -26.59 7.49 10.43
N GLU A 78 -27.92 7.49 10.34
CA GLU A 78 -28.64 6.62 9.43
C GLU A 78 -28.38 7.06 7.98
N PHE A 79 -27.59 6.27 7.26
CA PHE A 79 -27.21 6.62 5.91
C PHE A 79 -28.32 6.29 4.92
N ALA A 80 -28.89 5.08 4.94
CA ALA A 80 -29.93 4.66 4.01
C ALA A 80 -30.86 3.62 4.64
N GLU A 81 -32.15 3.71 4.30
CA GLU A 81 -33.13 2.67 4.58
C GLU A 81 -33.37 1.89 3.29
N ILE A 82 -33.10 0.58 3.33
CA ILE A 82 -33.32 -0.32 2.19
C ILE A 82 -34.58 -1.14 2.45
N VAL A 83 -35.63 -0.82 1.71
CA VAL A 83 -36.86 -1.62 1.69
C VAL A 83 -36.72 -2.70 0.61
N PHE A 84 -36.51 -3.95 1.02
CA PHE A 84 -36.25 -5.08 0.12
C PHE A 84 -37.31 -5.27 -0.98
N GLU A 85 -38.56 -4.91 -0.70
CA GLU A 85 -39.68 -5.01 -1.64
C GLU A 85 -39.65 -3.96 -2.76
N SER A 86 -38.85 -2.90 -2.61
CA SER A 86 -38.82 -1.74 -3.51
C SER A 86 -37.40 -1.33 -3.89
N MET A 87 -36.49 -2.30 -3.98
CA MET A 87 -35.13 -2.07 -4.48
C MET A 87 -35.19 -1.48 -5.88
N SER A 88 -34.99 -0.17 -5.99
CA SER A 88 -34.87 0.55 -7.26
C SER A 88 -33.40 0.85 -7.54
N ASN A 89 -33.09 1.06 -8.82
CA ASN A 89 -31.76 1.36 -9.36
C ASN A 89 -31.00 2.48 -8.62
N GLU A 90 -29.69 2.51 -8.88
CA GLU A 90 -28.67 3.43 -8.38
C GLU A 90 -29.20 4.74 -7.77
N LYS A 91 -28.86 4.95 -6.49
CA LYS A 91 -29.23 6.17 -5.77
C LYS A 91 -27.98 6.86 -5.26
N VAL A 92 -27.90 8.16 -5.58
CA VAL A 92 -26.97 9.06 -4.91
C VAL A 92 -27.69 9.69 -3.73
N LYS A 93 -27.11 9.55 -2.54
CA LYS A 93 -27.63 10.19 -1.32
C LYS A 93 -26.53 11.03 -0.67
N GLU A 94 -26.89 12.23 -0.24
CA GLU A 94 -26.01 13.18 0.44
C GLU A 94 -26.39 13.22 1.92
N LEU A 95 -25.39 13.13 2.79
CA LEU A 95 -25.57 13.18 4.22
C LEU A 95 -24.70 14.30 4.82
N LYS A 96 -25.34 15.19 5.58
CA LYS A 96 -24.67 16.29 6.28
C LYS A 96 -24.66 16.00 7.77
N MET A 97 -23.46 15.93 8.35
CA MET A 97 -23.25 15.48 9.72
C MET A 97 -22.46 16.52 10.51
N PRO A 98 -22.86 16.82 11.75
CA PRO A 98 -22.08 17.70 12.61
C PRO A 98 -20.75 17.03 12.99
N VAL A 99 -19.66 17.78 12.84
CA VAL A 99 -18.31 17.33 13.20
C VAL A 99 -18.10 17.53 14.70
N LEU A 100 -17.88 16.42 15.41
CA LEU A 100 -17.64 16.40 16.85
C LEU A 100 -16.25 16.95 17.21
N GLN A 101 -15.26 16.67 16.37
CA GLN A 101 -13.86 17.05 16.61
C GLN A 101 -13.09 17.20 15.30
N SER A 102 -12.11 18.09 15.28
CA SER A 102 -11.32 18.35 14.07
C SER A 102 -10.38 17.18 13.75
N GLY A 103 -10.25 16.85 12.48
CA GLY A 103 -9.35 15.80 12.00
C GLY A 103 -9.54 15.49 10.52
N THR A 104 -8.65 14.66 9.97
CA THR A 104 -8.77 14.15 8.59
C THR A 104 -9.75 12.99 8.55
N ALA A 105 -10.70 13.03 7.60
CA ALA A 105 -11.66 11.98 7.35
C ALA A 105 -11.05 10.96 6.39
N ASP A 106 -10.42 9.94 6.96
CA ASP A 106 -9.69 8.92 6.20
C ASP A 106 -10.62 7.83 5.65
N ALA A 107 -11.66 7.48 6.40
CA ALA A 107 -12.59 6.42 6.03
C ALA A 107 -14.01 6.63 6.60
N VAL A 108 -14.97 5.93 6.01
CA VAL A 108 -16.35 5.78 6.48
C VAL A 108 -16.55 4.39 7.05
N ALA A 109 -16.91 4.31 8.32
CA ALA A 109 -17.36 3.07 8.95
C ALA A 109 -18.85 2.84 8.71
N LEU A 110 -19.20 1.61 8.35
CA LEU A 110 -20.56 1.19 8.06
C LEU A 110 -20.89 -0.13 8.76
N TRP A 111 -22.13 -0.20 9.20
CA TRP A 111 -22.80 -1.40 9.67
C TRP A 111 -24.28 -1.23 9.36
N PHE A 112 -25.08 -2.25 9.65
CA PHE A 112 -26.51 -2.19 9.37
C PHE A 112 -27.34 -2.75 10.53
N GLU A 113 -28.59 -2.31 10.53
CA GLU A 113 -29.67 -2.90 11.30
C GLU A 113 -30.70 -3.45 10.32
N MET A 114 -31.09 -4.70 10.52
CA MET A 114 -32.08 -5.37 9.67
C MET A 114 -33.27 -5.81 10.52
N ALA A 115 -34.41 -5.15 10.32
CA ALA A 115 -35.69 -5.62 10.82
C ALA A 115 -36.14 -6.86 10.02
N LEU A 116 -36.34 -7.99 10.70
CA LEU A 116 -36.73 -9.26 10.06
C LEU A 116 -38.22 -9.32 9.69
N LEU A 117 -39.06 -8.43 10.25
CA LEU A 117 -40.50 -8.38 10.04
C LEU A 117 -40.94 -6.92 9.77
N PRO A 118 -41.99 -6.70 8.97
CA PRO A 118 -42.53 -5.38 8.67
C PRO A 118 -43.44 -4.88 9.80
N CYS A 119 -42.92 -4.81 11.04
CA CYS A 119 -43.67 -4.32 12.19
C CYS A 119 -42.77 -3.59 13.20
N SER A 120 -43.35 -2.68 14.00
CA SER A 120 -42.62 -1.81 14.93
C SER A 120 -41.83 -2.56 16.02
N ASN A 121 -42.19 -3.82 16.29
CA ASN A 121 -41.56 -4.67 17.30
C ASN A 121 -40.85 -5.86 16.64
N SER A 122 -40.40 -5.68 15.41
CA SER A 122 -39.63 -6.70 14.71
C SER A 122 -38.37 -7.03 15.50
N PRO A 123 -37.97 -8.31 15.58
CA PRO A 123 -36.59 -8.61 15.94
C PRO A 123 -35.65 -7.94 14.93
N ILE A 124 -34.56 -7.36 15.44
CA ILE A 124 -33.55 -6.63 14.67
C ILE A 124 -32.25 -7.44 14.73
N VAL A 125 -31.60 -7.58 13.58
CA VAL A 125 -30.21 -8.02 13.50
C VAL A 125 -29.33 -6.81 13.27
N GLU A 126 -28.48 -6.51 14.24
CA GLU A 126 -27.57 -5.36 14.22
C GLU A 126 -26.11 -5.82 14.07
N THR A 127 -25.34 -5.15 13.21
CA THR A 127 -23.90 -5.43 13.04
C THR A 127 -23.00 -4.32 13.61
N SER A 128 -23.53 -3.54 14.56
CA SER A 128 -22.79 -2.44 15.19
C SER A 128 -21.47 -2.90 15.81
N PRO A 129 -20.49 -1.99 15.93
CA PRO A 129 -19.28 -2.25 16.69
C PRO A 129 -19.58 -2.72 18.12
N GLY A 130 -18.73 -3.60 18.66
CA GLY A 130 -18.77 -4.06 20.05
C GLY A 130 -19.63 -5.30 20.29
N ARG A 131 -20.22 -5.87 19.23
CA ARG A 131 -21.02 -7.09 19.31
C ARG A 131 -20.14 -8.33 19.15
N GLU A 132 -20.12 -9.21 20.16
CA GLU A 132 -19.27 -10.41 20.19
C GLU A 132 -19.90 -11.66 19.51
N ASP A 133 -21.22 -11.64 19.23
CA ASP A 133 -21.99 -12.76 18.67
C ASP A 133 -22.66 -12.41 17.34
N CYS A 134 -21.90 -11.94 16.36
CA CYS A 134 -22.37 -11.72 15.00
C CYS A 134 -21.43 -12.38 13.99
N ALA A 135 -21.99 -13.12 13.03
CA ALA A 135 -21.22 -13.67 11.91
C ALA A 135 -21.08 -12.68 10.75
N TRP A 136 -21.48 -11.42 10.96
CA TRP A 136 -21.37 -10.35 10.00
C TRP A 136 -20.52 -9.24 10.59
N ASP A 137 -19.59 -8.78 9.76
CA ASP A 137 -18.59 -7.79 10.13
C ASP A 137 -19.06 -6.36 9.79
N GLN A 138 -18.28 -5.39 10.25
CA GLN A 138 -18.42 -4.00 9.81
C GLN A 138 -17.65 -3.78 8.51
N ALA A 139 -17.95 -2.68 7.82
CA ALA A 139 -17.21 -2.26 6.65
C ALA A 139 -16.54 -0.89 6.85
N LEU A 140 -15.35 -0.72 6.27
CA LEU A 140 -14.62 0.53 6.16
C LEU A 140 -14.43 0.90 4.69
N TYR A 141 -14.83 2.11 4.33
CA TYR A 141 -14.63 2.66 2.99
C TYR A 141 -13.68 3.84 3.07
N PHE A 142 -12.48 3.67 2.53
CA PHE A 142 -11.50 4.77 2.46
C PHE A 142 -11.99 5.86 1.53
N LEU A 143 -11.92 7.10 2.01
CA LEU A 143 -12.32 8.26 1.23
C LEU A 143 -11.17 8.63 0.28
N PRO A 144 -11.44 8.91 -1.00
CA PRO A 144 -10.40 9.35 -1.90
C PRO A 144 -9.81 10.68 -1.40
N GLU A 145 -8.49 10.82 -1.44
CA GLU A 145 -7.86 12.13 -1.24
C GLU A 145 -8.25 13.06 -2.41
N GLU A 146 -8.83 14.23 -2.10
CA GLU A 146 -9.06 15.22 -3.15
C GLU A 146 -7.74 15.90 -3.55
N PRO A 147 -7.47 16.07 -4.86
CA PRO A 147 -6.23 16.71 -5.34
C PRO A 147 -6.00 18.14 -4.83
N CYS A 148 -7.06 18.83 -4.38
CA CYS A 148 -7.07 20.25 -4.10
C CYS A 148 -7.51 20.62 -2.68
N GLY A 149 -7.73 19.65 -1.79
CA GLY A 149 -8.25 19.93 -0.46
C GLY A 149 -8.09 18.75 0.45
N SER A 150 -7.46 18.99 1.60
CA SER A 150 -7.40 18.02 2.69
C SER A 150 -8.81 17.51 3.01
N ASN A 151 -8.95 16.21 3.25
CA ASN A 151 -10.15 15.59 3.82
C ASN A 151 -10.41 16.05 5.28
N PHE A 152 -9.94 17.24 5.65
CA PHE A 152 -9.96 17.78 7.00
C PHE A 152 -11.35 18.34 7.33
N ALA A 153 -11.94 17.77 8.36
CA ALA A 153 -13.16 18.24 8.99
C ALA A 153 -12.82 19.12 10.19
N GLU A 154 -13.47 20.29 10.30
CA GLU A 154 -13.31 21.19 11.45
C GLU A 154 -14.39 20.95 12.50
N ALA A 155 -14.05 20.93 13.79
CA ALA A 155 -15.01 20.79 14.88
C ALA A 155 -16.12 21.87 14.80
N ASN A 156 -17.37 21.48 15.05
CA ASN A 156 -18.56 22.31 14.91
C ASN A 156 -18.90 22.76 13.48
N SER A 157 -18.24 22.20 12.45
CA SER A 157 -18.65 22.35 11.06
C SER A 157 -19.61 21.21 10.63
N LEU A 158 -20.07 21.26 9.39
CA LEU A 158 -20.83 20.17 8.77
C LEU A 158 -19.94 19.42 7.77
N LEU A 159 -19.76 18.12 8.02
CA LEU A 159 -19.16 17.20 7.07
C LEU A 159 -20.23 16.71 6.10
N CYS A 160 -19.96 16.80 4.81
CA CYS A 160 -20.87 16.35 3.75
C CYS A 160 -20.27 15.12 3.08
N ILE A 161 -20.95 13.98 3.21
CA ILE A 161 -20.58 12.73 2.53
C ILE A 161 -21.65 12.39 1.50
N SER A 162 -21.21 12.13 0.29
CA SER A 162 -22.06 11.57 -0.77
C SER A 162 -21.81 10.08 -0.88
N MET A 163 -22.88 9.30 -1.00
CA MET A 163 -22.82 7.85 -1.28
C MET A 163 -23.50 7.59 -2.61
N LEU A 164 -22.85 6.80 -3.46
CA LEU A 164 -23.44 6.20 -4.64
C LEU A 164 -23.66 4.71 -4.35
N GLN A 165 -24.92 4.32 -4.24
CA GLN A 165 -25.29 2.91 -4.19
C GLN A 165 -25.33 2.36 -5.61
N LYS A 166 -24.52 1.33 -5.88
CA LYS A 166 -24.53 0.51 -7.09
C LYS A 166 -25.21 -0.82 -6.79
N ASP A 167 -25.37 -1.65 -7.82
CA ASP A 167 -26.05 -2.96 -7.71
C ASP A 167 -25.45 -3.87 -6.63
N LYS A 168 -24.13 -3.79 -6.40
CA LYS A 168 -23.40 -4.68 -5.48
C LYS A 168 -22.36 -3.97 -4.60
N SER A 169 -22.30 -2.64 -4.65
CA SER A 169 -21.26 -1.88 -3.97
C SER A 169 -21.77 -0.50 -3.57
N PHE A 170 -21.06 0.10 -2.63
CA PHE A 170 -21.21 1.49 -2.25
C PHE A 170 -19.93 2.22 -2.58
N GLU A 171 -20.06 3.46 -3.06
CA GLU A 171 -18.93 4.37 -3.22
C GLU A 171 -19.19 5.63 -2.40
N PHE A 172 -18.15 6.12 -1.74
CA PHE A 172 -18.22 7.30 -0.89
C PHE A 172 -17.29 8.38 -1.42
N SER A 173 -17.74 9.63 -1.33
CA SER A 173 -16.90 10.80 -1.57
C SER A 173 -17.23 11.90 -0.57
N LEU A 174 -16.24 12.74 -0.28
CA LEU A 174 -16.46 13.98 0.44
C LEU A 174 -17.04 15.04 -0.50
N GLY A 175 -17.85 15.94 0.05
CA GLY A 175 -18.36 17.10 -0.68
C GLY A 175 -19.55 16.80 -1.60
N SER A 176 -19.60 17.51 -2.74
CA SER A 176 -20.81 17.57 -3.59
C SER A 176 -20.98 16.31 -4.46
N PRO A 177 -22.21 15.84 -4.69
CA PRO A 177 -22.50 14.61 -5.45
C PRO A 177 -22.06 14.65 -6.93
N LYS A 178 -21.68 15.83 -7.45
CA LYS A 178 -21.17 15.97 -8.82
C LYS A 178 -19.90 15.15 -9.07
N VAL A 179 -19.11 14.88 -8.03
CA VAL A 179 -17.89 14.07 -8.11
C VAL A 179 -18.23 12.60 -8.41
N LEU A 180 -19.29 12.06 -7.82
CA LEU A 180 -19.71 10.67 -8.05
C LEU A 180 -20.37 10.46 -9.42
N GLN A 181 -21.13 11.44 -9.91
CA GLN A 181 -21.86 11.31 -11.18
C GLN A 181 -20.96 11.30 -12.42
N HIS A 182 -19.83 11.99 -12.37
CA HIS A 182 -18.86 12.01 -13.48
C HIS A 182 -17.79 10.91 -13.36
N GLY A 183 -17.92 10.07 -12.32
CA GLY A 183 -16.82 9.27 -11.80
C GLY A 183 -15.78 10.18 -11.17
N VAL A 184 -15.21 9.77 -10.02
CA VAL A 184 -13.93 10.33 -9.60
C VAL A 184 -13.00 10.14 -10.80
N PRO A 185 -12.35 11.20 -11.34
CA PRO A 185 -11.29 11.01 -12.32
C PRO A 185 -10.27 10.17 -11.60
N SER A 186 -10.30 8.87 -11.87
CA SER A 186 -9.41 7.92 -11.26
C SER A 186 -8.04 8.40 -11.64
N GLN A 187 -7.32 9.00 -10.67
CA GLN A 187 -5.88 9.00 -10.75
C GLN A 187 -5.52 7.58 -11.15
N LYS A 188 -4.73 7.42 -12.21
CA LYS A 188 -4.30 6.12 -12.73
C LYS A 188 -3.40 5.49 -11.67
N LEU A 189 -3.99 5.11 -10.54
CA LEU A 189 -3.39 4.25 -9.56
C LEU A 189 -3.21 2.93 -10.29
N ILE A 190 -1.97 2.51 -10.39
CA ILE A 190 -1.69 1.10 -10.59
C ILE A 190 -2.32 0.42 -9.37
N ARG A 191 -3.54 -0.10 -9.54
CA ARG A 191 -4.19 -0.87 -8.49
C ARG A 191 -3.51 -2.22 -8.48
N LEU A 192 -2.42 -2.25 -7.74
CA LEU A 192 -1.72 -3.47 -7.42
C LEU A 192 -2.74 -4.34 -6.67
N GLU A 193 -2.91 -5.59 -7.10
CA GLU A 193 -3.62 -6.61 -6.32
C GLU A 193 -2.74 -6.96 -5.11
N VAL A 194 -2.70 -6.02 -4.17
CA VAL A 194 -2.15 -6.21 -2.83
C VAL A 194 -3.34 -6.52 -1.96
N GLU A 195 -3.32 -7.69 -1.32
CA GLU A 195 -4.33 -8.02 -0.34
C GLU A 195 -4.25 -7.02 0.82
N GLU A 196 -5.38 -6.78 1.47
CA GLU A 196 -5.49 -5.74 2.51
C GLU A 196 -4.52 -5.99 3.67
N MET A 197 -4.34 -7.26 4.04
CA MET A 197 -3.37 -7.70 5.03
C MET A 197 -1.92 -7.44 4.58
N ASP A 198 -1.63 -7.57 3.29
CA ASP A 198 -0.30 -7.28 2.74
C ASP A 198 -0.04 -5.75 2.76
N VAL A 199 -1.04 -4.90 2.49
CA VAL A 199 -0.91 -3.44 2.64
C VAL A 199 -0.64 -3.06 4.10
N SER A 200 -1.36 -3.67 5.04
CA SER A 200 -1.14 -3.45 6.47
C SER A 200 0.27 -3.86 6.88
N ALA A 201 0.73 -5.04 6.44
CA ALA A 201 2.08 -5.52 6.73
C ALA A 201 3.17 -4.60 6.14
N LEU A 202 2.96 -4.06 4.94
CA LEU A 202 3.88 -3.10 4.32
C LEU A 202 3.96 -1.77 5.06
N ASN A 203 2.85 -1.34 5.68
CA ASN A 203 2.76 -0.10 6.45
C ASN A 203 3.17 -0.27 7.93
N ASP A 204 3.49 -1.49 8.37
CA ASP A 204 3.97 -1.72 9.74
C ASP A 204 5.42 -1.20 9.90
N VAL A 205 5.52 0.05 10.36
CA VAL A 205 6.78 0.75 10.63
C VAL A 205 7.65 0.00 11.64
N PHE A 206 7.07 -0.75 12.58
CA PHE A 206 7.86 -1.50 13.56
C PHE A 206 8.51 -2.72 12.92
N ASN A 207 7.73 -3.53 12.22
CA ASN A 207 8.24 -4.70 11.49
C ASN A 207 9.29 -4.26 10.45
N PHE A 208 8.99 -3.17 9.75
CA PHE A 208 9.92 -2.53 8.81
C PHE A 208 11.26 -2.16 9.45
N ASN A 209 11.24 -1.40 10.54
CA ASN A 209 12.48 -0.94 11.18
C ASN A 209 13.30 -2.11 11.74
N MET A 210 12.63 -3.09 12.36
CA MET A 210 13.28 -4.28 12.89
C MET A 210 13.99 -5.05 11.77
N THR A 211 13.29 -5.29 10.67
CA THR A 211 13.86 -6.05 9.55
C THR A 211 14.99 -5.28 8.86
N ARG A 212 14.82 -3.96 8.67
CA ARG A 212 15.90 -3.08 8.18
C ARG A 212 17.14 -3.18 9.05
N ASP A 213 17.00 -3.01 10.36
CA ASP A 213 18.13 -3.00 11.29
C ASP A 213 18.82 -4.37 11.34
N CYS A 214 18.06 -5.46 11.23
CA CYS A 214 18.58 -6.82 11.09
C CYS A 214 19.44 -6.96 9.84
N ILE A 215 18.94 -6.55 8.66
CA ILE A 215 19.68 -6.66 7.40
C ILE A 215 20.93 -5.78 7.42
N LEU A 216 20.83 -4.53 7.89
CA LEU A 216 21.97 -3.64 8.05
C LEU A 216 23.04 -4.25 8.99
N SER A 217 22.65 -5.00 10.02
CA SER A 217 23.61 -5.67 10.90
C SER A 217 24.43 -6.74 10.17
N PHE A 218 23.82 -7.50 9.24
CA PHE A 218 24.52 -8.45 8.38
C PHE A 218 25.44 -7.73 7.39
N MET A 219 25.00 -6.62 6.83
CA MET A 219 25.81 -5.82 5.91
C MET A 219 27.07 -5.27 6.59
N HIS A 220 26.95 -4.79 7.82
CA HIS A 220 28.10 -4.40 8.64
C HIS A 220 29.05 -5.56 8.96
N SER A 221 28.59 -6.81 8.89
CA SER A 221 29.43 -8.00 9.09
C SER A 221 30.16 -8.46 7.81
N GLY A 222 29.93 -7.79 6.67
CA GLY A 222 30.56 -8.10 5.38
C GLY A 222 29.64 -8.82 4.39
N CYS A 223 28.34 -8.92 4.65
CA CYS A 223 27.37 -9.44 3.68
C CYS A 223 26.98 -8.33 2.69
N HIS A 224 27.48 -8.38 1.47
CA HIS A 224 27.35 -7.30 0.49
C HIS A 224 26.33 -7.62 -0.59
N ARG A 225 26.07 -8.91 -0.82
CA ARG A 225 25.12 -9.39 -1.84
C ARG A 225 23.91 -9.99 -1.17
N VAL A 226 22.78 -9.30 -1.25
CA VAL A 226 21.53 -9.71 -0.61
C VAL A 226 20.54 -10.17 -1.67
N LEU A 227 20.05 -11.39 -1.52
CA LEU A 227 18.96 -11.93 -2.33
C LEU A 227 17.67 -11.85 -1.52
N GLU A 228 16.70 -11.08 -2.01
CA GLU A 228 15.35 -11.07 -1.47
C GLU A 228 14.47 -12.04 -2.27
N VAL A 229 13.91 -13.02 -1.58
CA VAL A 229 12.91 -13.94 -2.13
C VAL A 229 11.54 -13.39 -1.76
N ALA A 230 11.00 -12.52 -2.61
CA ALA A 230 9.76 -11.81 -2.35
C ALA A 230 8.53 -12.66 -2.75
N GLY A 231 7.88 -13.28 -1.77
CA GLY A 231 6.68 -14.10 -1.96
C GLY A 231 5.47 -13.33 -2.51
N SER A 232 4.93 -12.35 -1.77
CA SER A 232 3.82 -11.49 -2.22
C SER A 232 3.92 -10.10 -1.61
N TRP A 233 4.76 -9.23 -2.18
CA TRP A 233 4.91 -7.80 -1.82
C TRP A 233 5.92 -7.43 -0.73
N SER A 234 6.82 -8.33 -0.34
CA SER A 234 7.99 -7.90 0.45
C SER A 234 8.76 -6.81 -0.30
N LEU A 235 8.94 -5.65 0.34
CA LEU A 235 9.73 -4.51 -0.16
C LEU A 235 11.04 -4.35 0.61
N LEU A 236 11.43 -5.35 1.40
CA LEU A 236 12.57 -5.30 2.30
C LEU A 236 13.85 -4.92 1.56
N GLY A 237 14.07 -5.48 0.37
CA GLY A 237 15.23 -5.20 -0.44
C GLY A 237 15.28 -3.77 -0.95
N SER A 238 14.14 -3.20 -1.37
CA SER A 238 14.05 -1.80 -1.77
C SER A 238 14.38 -0.85 -0.62
N SER A 239 13.93 -1.20 0.59
CA SER A 239 14.13 -0.39 1.80
C SER A 239 15.55 -0.46 2.34
N VAL A 240 16.17 -1.65 2.30
CA VAL A 240 17.58 -1.83 2.66
C VAL A 240 18.46 -1.06 1.69
N ALA A 241 18.20 -1.20 0.40
CA ALA A 241 18.98 -0.51 -0.61
C ALA A 241 18.78 1.03 -0.49
N ALA A 242 17.59 1.51 -0.13
CA ALA A 242 17.36 2.93 0.17
C ALA A 242 18.13 3.39 1.41
N ALA A 243 18.14 2.58 2.48
CA ALA A 243 18.86 2.88 3.71
C ALA A 243 20.38 2.92 3.48
N ALA A 244 20.90 2.01 2.66
CA ALA A 244 22.31 1.98 2.32
C ALA A 244 22.74 3.12 1.37
N ALA A 245 21.83 3.58 0.51
CA ALA A 245 22.06 4.72 -0.39
C ALA A 245 21.94 6.11 0.29
N ALA A 246 21.44 6.19 1.52
CA ALA A 246 21.17 7.47 2.19
C ALA A 246 22.47 8.29 2.38
N PRO A 247 22.50 9.58 1.96
CA PRO A 247 23.69 10.42 2.06
C PRO A 247 24.06 10.66 3.53
N ARG A 248 25.35 10.54 3.84
CA ARG A 248 25.89 10.80 5.17
C ARG A 248 25.58 12.23 5.60
N SER A 249 24.93 12.39 6.75
CA SER A 249 24.85 13.70 7.41
C SER A 249 26.28 14.20 7.71
N PRO A 250 26.69 15.37 7.21
CA PRO A 250 28.03 15.90 7.45
C PRO A 250 28.27 16.33 8.91
N ASN A 251 27.19 16.47 9.70
CA ASN A 251 27.26 16.85 11.10
C ASN A 251 26.95 15.63 11.98
N GLY A 252 27.99 14.83 12.22
CA GLY A 252 27.93 13.71 13.16
C GLY A 252 27.69 14.18 14.59
N THR A 253 26.43 14.25 15.01
CA THR A 253 26.05 14.05 16.40
C THR A 253 25.57 12.60 16.56
N ALA A 254 26.20 11.92 17.50
CA ALA A 254 26.14 10.48 17.70
C ALA A 254 24.71 9.94 17.88
N ALA A 255 24.14 9.42 16.81
CA ALA A 255 23.19 8.33 16.80
C ALA A 255 23.40 7.56 15.47
N GLY A 256 24.25 6.53 15.50
CA GLY A 256 24.47 5.60 14.38
C GLY A 256 25.42 6.11 13.28
N ALA A 257 26.73 6.13 13.56
CA ALA A 257 27.73 6.32 12.52
C ALA A 257 27.82 5.05 11.64
N VAL A 258 27.08 5.03 10.53
CA VAL A 258 27.21 4.01 9.49
C VAL A 258 28.54 4.23 8.74
N GLY A 259 29.47 3.28 8.89
CA GLY A 259 30.69 3.19 8.11
C GLY A 259 30.35 3.05 6.63
N GLY A 260 31.06 3.80 5.79
CA GLY A 260 30.70 3.99 4.38
C GLY A 260 31.19 2.79 3.62
N LEU A 261 30.24 2.00 3.11
CA LEU A 261 30.50 0.92 2.19
C LEU A 261 30.76 1.53 0.80
N GLY A 262 31.72 0.97 0.07
CA GLY A 262 32.17 1.47 -1.22
C GLY A 262 31.08 1.37 -2.30
N ARG A 263 31.12 2.31 -3.25
CA ARG A 263 30.11 2.59 -4.28
C ARG A 263 29.78 1.47 -5.29
N GLU A 264 30.36 0.28 -5.18
CA GLU A 264 30.27 -0.75 -6.23
C GLU A 264 29.76 -2.12 -5.75
N GLU A 265 29.46 -2.32 -4.46
CA GLU A 265 29.26 -3.67 -3.92
C GLU A 265 27.98 -3.85 -3.09
N GLU A 266 26.85 -3.32 -3.50
CA GLU A 266 25.56 -3.68 -2.88
C GLU A 266 24.52 -3.96 -3.95
N VAL A 267 24.42 -5.24 -4.32
CA VAL A 267 23.38 -5.71 -5.24
C VAL A 267 22.29 -6.36 -4.40
N VAL A 268 21.15 -5.68 -4.34
CA VAL A 268 19.92 -6.27 -3.81
C VAL A 268 19.08 -6.76 -4.97
N VAL A 269 18.89 -8.08 -5.04
CA VAL A 269 18.09 -8.72 -6.08
C VAL A 269 16.74 -9.13 -5.54
N VAL A 270 15.67 -8.58 -6.12
CA VAL A 270 14.29 -8.93 -5.78
C VAL A 270 13.79 -10.01 -6.73
N CYS A 271 13.58 -11.22 -6.22
CA CYS A 271 13.04 -12.34 -7.00
C CYS A 271 11.51 -12.42 -6.86
N CYS A 272 10.80 -12.33 -7.99
CA CYS A 272 9.34 -12.51 -8.05
C CYS A 272 8.99 -13.94 -8.53
N PRO A 273 8.23 -14.74 -7.76
CA PRO A 273 8.12 -16.20 -7.94
C PRO A 273 7.32 -16.69 -9.15
N SER A 274 6.69 -15.81 -9.94
CA SER A 274 5.90 -16.23 -11.10
C SER A 274 5.83 -15.16 -12.19
N PRO A 275 6.87 -14.99 -13.03
CA PRO A 275 6.88 -14.01 -14.12
C PRO A 275 5.83 -14.30 -15.20
N GLY A 276 5.32 -15.53 -15.27
CA GLY A 276 4.24 -15.91 -16.18
C GLY A 276 2.84 -15.52 -15.69
N SER A 277 2.69 -15.01 -14.46
CA SER A 277 1.40 -14.51 -13.96
C SER A 277 1.33 -12.99 -14.00
N PRO A 278 0.18 -12.39 -14.36
CA PRO A 278 -0.03 -10.94 -14.33
C PRO A 278 0.35 -10.32 -12.97
N ALA A 279 0.04 -11.01 -11.87
CA ALA A 279 0.40 -10.58 -10.52
C ALA A 279 1.92 -10.54 -10.27
N GLY A 280 2.70 -11.44 -10.88
CA GLY A 280 4.16 -11.41 -10.77
C GLY A 280 4.78 -10.23 -11.53
N ALA A 281 4.27 -9.95 -12.73
CA ALA A 281 4.70 -8.80 -13.54
C ALA A 281 4.35 -7.46 -12.87
N ALA A 282 3.14 -7.33 -12.32
CA ALA A 282 2.71 -6.14 -11.58
C ALA A 282 3.60 -5.87 -10.35
N ARG A 283 4.00 -6.92 -9.62
CA ARG A 283 4.94 -6.83 -8.48
C ARG A 283 6.32 -6.34 -8.89
N ALA A 284 6.89 -6.93 -9.94
CA ALA A 284 8.18 -6.51 -10.47
C ALA A 284 8.14 -5.04 -10.93
N ALA A 285 7.08 -4.64 -11.62
CA ALA A 285 6.87 -3.26 -12.06
C ALA A 285 6.76 -2.29 -10.88
N CYS A 286 6.03 -2.65 -9.81
CA CYS A 286 5.94 -1.84 -8.60
C CYS A 286 7.27 -1.70 -7.87
N ALA A 287 8.00 -2.80 -7.65
CA ALA A 287 9.31 -2.77 -7.02
C ALA A 287 10.29 -1.88 -7.81
N LEU A 288 10.28 -1.98 -9.13
CA LEU A 288 11.04 -1.10 -10.01
C LEU A 288 10.62 0.37 -9.86
N ALA A 289 9.32 0.66 -9.89
CA ALA A 289 8.80 2.02 -9.75
C ALA A 289 9.20 2.66 -8.41
N LEU A 290 9.10 1.90 -7.31
CA LEU A 290 9.55 2.32 -5.98
C LEU A 290 11.06 2.52 -5.94
N GLY A 291 11.85 1.59 -6.49
CA GLY A 291 13.29 1.73 -6.61
C GLY A 291 13.69 3.00 -7.39
N ARG A 292 12.96 3.34 -8.46
CA ARG A 292 13.17 4.59 -9.23
C ARG A 292 12.89 5.80 -8.36
N ARG A 293 11.73 5.82 -7.70
CA ARG A 293 11.25 6.94 -6.87
C ARG A 293 12.19 7.20 -5.70
N CYS A 294 12.71 6.15 -5.09
CA CYS A 294 13.65 6.24 -3.97
C CYS A 294 15.11 6.45 -4.41
N ARG A 295 15.39 6.54 -5.72
CA ARG A 295 16.74 6.70 -6.31
C ARG A 295 17.71 5.58 -5.93
N VAL A 296 17.20 4.35 -5.85
CA VAL A 296 17.94 3.17 -5.38
C VAL A 296 18.35 2.24 -6.52
N LEU A 297 17.85 2.49 -7.74
CA LEU A 297 18.10 1.63 -8.91
C LEU A 297 19.57 1.45 -9.28
N GLU A 298 20.45 2.38 -8.91
CA GLU A 298 21.88 2.24 -9.24
C GLU A 298 22.53 1.04 -8.50
N GLY A 299 21.94 0.56 -7.40
CA GLY A 299 22.31 -0.69 -6.71
C GLY A 299 21.21 -1.78 -6.71
N LEU A 300 19.97 -1.43 -7.03
CA LEU A 300 18.86 -2.38 -7.12
C LEU A 300 18.87 -3.09 -8.49
N GLY A 301 19.47 -4.28 -8.54
CA GLY A 301 19.29 -5.17 -9.66
C GLY A 301 17.97 -5.92 -9.51
N VAL A 302 16.87 -5.43 -10.07
CA VAL A 302 15.67 -6.28 -10.20
C VAL A 302 15.95 -7.31 -11.27
N VAL A 303 16.50 -8.44 -10.85
CA VAL A 303 16.60 -9.61 -11.72
C VAL A 303 15.23 -10.23 -11.73
N GLU A 304 14.53 -10.11 -12.87
CA GLU A 304 13.39 -10.98 -13.13
C GLU A 304 13.85 -12.41 -12.92
N ALA A 305 13.36 -13.04 -11.86
CA ALA A 305 13.54 -14.47 -11.63
C ALA A 305 12.72 -15.20 -12.70
N VAL A 306 13.24 -15.23 -13.92
CA VAL A 306 12.81 -16.16 -14.95
C VAL A 306 13.02 -17.54 -14.36
N ALA A 307 11.90 -18.15 -13.98
CA ALA A 307 11.71 -19.56 -13.68
C ALA A 307 13.01 -20.38 -13.77
N ALA A 308 13.66 -20.59 -12.63
CA ALA A 308 14.71 -21.59 -12.41
C ALA A 308 15.91 -21.61 -13.40
N GLY A 309 16.18 -20.55 -14.18
CA GLY A 309 17.20 -20.64 -15.24
C GLY A 309 17.97 -19.37 -15.66
N ALA A 310 17.56 -18.17 -15.24
CA ALA A 310 18.25 -16.93 -15.66
C ALA A 310 19.36 -16.44 -14.71
N LEU A 311 19.37 -16.88 -13.44
CA LEU A 311 20.49 -16.62 -12.56
C LEU A 311 21.63 -17.56 -12.93
N CYS A 312 22.77 -17.00 -13.37
CA CYS A 312 23.95 -17.80 -13.70
C CYS A 312 24.63 -18.27 -12.40
N PRO A 313 24.58 -19.57 -12.05
CA PRO A 313 25.05 -20.08 -10.76
C PRO A 313 26.56 -19.86 -10.53
N ASP A 314 27.31 -19.64 -11.61
CA ASP A 314 28.77 -19.60 -11.62
C ASP A 314 29.36 -18.19 -11.48
N ARG A 315 28.57 -17.12 -11.51
CA ARG A 315 29.07 -15.74 -11.35
C ARG A 315 28.44 -14.96 -10.21
N ASP A 316 27.24 -15.32 -9.79
CA ASP A 316 26.44 -14.50 -8.89
C ASP A 316 25.96 -15.26 -7.65
N ARG A 317 26.90 -15.53 -6.73
CA ARG A 317 26.55 -16.04 -5.41
C ARG A 317 26.23 -14.91 -4.45
N PHE A 318 25.20 -15.11 -3.63
CA PHE A 318 24.74 -14.16 -2.63
C PHE A 318 25.28 -14.53 -1.25
N ASP A 319 25.50 -13.50 -0.41
CA ASP A 319 26.00 -13.65 0.96
C ASP A 319 24.85 -13.80 1.95
N LEU A 320 23.71 -13.18 1.65
CA LEU A 320 22.55 -13.13 2.51
C LEU A 320 21.28 -13.43 1.71
N LEU A 321 20.42 -14.26 2.30
CA LEU A 321 19.08 -14.55 1.80
C LEU A 321 18.07 -13.93 2.76
N VAL A 322 17.11 -13.17 2.23
CA VAL A 322 16.04 -12.53 2.99
C VAL A 322 14.71 -12.96 2.39
N ALA A 323 13.76 -13.36 3.22
CA ALA A 323 12.42 -13.70 2.77
C ALA A 323 11.40 -13.51 3.89
N ASP A 324 10.21 -13.04 3.52
CA ASP A 324 9.04 -13.13 4.39
C ASP A 324 8.44 -14.54 4.29
N LEU A 325 8.64 -15.31 5.36
CA LEU A 325 8.10 -16.68 5.49
C LEU A 325 6.61 -16.70 5.78
N VAL A 326 6.09 -15.63 6.37
CA VAL A 326 4.71 -15.53 6.80
C VAL A 326 4.04 -14.42 5.99
N ASP A 327 2.84 -14.67 5.48
CA ASP A 327 2.06 -13.64 4.80
C ASP A 327 1.38 -12.67 5.77
N GLY A 328 0.74 -11.62 5.24
CA GLY A 328 -0.03 -10.69 6.07
C GLY A 328 -1.06 -11.41 6.95
N SER A 329 -1.62 -12.54 6.50
CA SER A 329 -2.60 -13.33 7.25
C SER A 329 -2.02 -14.20 8.36
N GLY A 330 -0.70 -14.24 8.53
CA GLY A 330 -0.04 -15.10 9.52
C GLY A 330 0.19 -16.54 9.05
N LEU A 331 -0.06 -16.85 7.78
CA LEU A 331 0.13 -18.19 7.23
C LEU A 331 1.54 -18.39 6.68
N LEU A 332 2.10 -19.57 6.94
CA LEU A 332 3.40 -19.96 6.42
C LEU A 332 3.35 -20.17 4.90
N ARG A 333 4.12 -19.38 4.16
CA ARG A 333 4.23 -19.46 2.71
C ARG A 333 5.05 -20.69 2.30
N GLN A 334 4.40 -21.81 2.02
CA GLN A 334 5.08 -23.04 1.57
C GLN A 334 5.93 -22.83 0.31
N GLN A 335 5.52 -21.92 -0.58
CA GLN A 335 6.30 -21.58 -1.76
C GLN A 335 7.60 -20.85 -1.38
N ALA A 336 7.55 -19.91 -0.42
CA ALA A 336 8.75 -19.23 0.07
C ALA A 336 9.77 -20.23 0.64
N LEU A 337 9.33 -21.28 1.34
CA LEU A 337 10.22 -22.34 1.80
C LEU A 337 10.90 -23.09 0.65
N ARG A 338 10.19 -23.37 -0.45
CA ARG A 338 10.78 -24.03 -1.62
C ARG A 338 11.80 -23.13 -2.30
N ASP A 339 11.47 -21.86 -2.44
CA ASP A 339 12.34 -20.87 -3.06
C ASP A 339 13.60 -20.63 -2.20
N LEU A 340 13.46 -20.62 -0.87
CA LEU A 340 14.57 -20.56 0.07
C LEU A 340 15.48 -21.79 -0.02
N LEU A 341 14.91 -23.00 -0.09
CA LEU A 341 15.70 -24.23 -0.27
C LEU A 341 16.47 -24.21 -1.59
N PHE A 342 15.80 -23.79 -2.68
CA PHE A 342 16.44 -23.64 -3.98
C PHE A 342 17.57 -22.59 -3.94
N ALA A 343 17.30 -21.41 -3.39
CA ALA A 343 18.30 -20.34 -3.28
C ALA A 343 19.48 -20.75 -2.41
N ARG A 344 19.24 -21.47 -1.30
CA ARG A 344 20.31 -22.02 -0.46
C ARG A 344 21.19 -22.99 -1.23
N ASP A 345 20.59 -23.90 -1.99
CA ASP A 345 21.33 -24.98 -2.64
C ASP A 345 22.05 -24.52 -3.92
N HIS A 346 21.59 -23.43 -4.55
CA HIS A 346 22.08 -22.99 -5.87
C HIS A 346 22.62 -21.56 -5.95
N LEU A 347 22.20 -20.65 -5.07
CA LEU A 347 22.47 -19.21 -5.19
C LEU A 347 23.32 -18.66 -4.04
N LEU A 348 23.39 -19.34 -2.89
CA LEU A 348 24.21 -18.87 -1.77
C LEU A 348 25.70 -19.22 -1.92
N ALA A 349 26.55 -18.29 -1.47
CA ALA A 349 27.98 -18.50 -1.28
C ALA A 349 28.21 -19.65 -0.28
N PRO A 350 29.19 -20.53 -0.51
CA PRO A 350 29.52 -21.57 0.45
C PRO A 350 30.24 -20.90 1.64
N GLY A 351 29.51 -20.60 2.70
CA GLY A 351 29.99 -19.86 3.87
C GLY A 351 28.99 -19.85 5.04
N PRO A 352 29.37 -19.29 6.21
CA PRO A 352 28.57 -19.40 7.42
C PRO A 352 27.39 -18.40 7.44
N ALA A 353 26.20 -18.95 7.71
CA ALA A 353 24.95 -18.31 8.11
C ALA A 353 24.01 -17.81 6.99
N ALA A 354 23.04 -18.65 6.64
CA ALA A 354 21.69 -18.15 6.37
C ALA A 354 21.05 -17.88 7.75
N PRO A 355 20.76 -16.62 8.12
CA PRO A 355 19.89 -16.36 9.26
C PRO A 355 18.48 -16.93 8.98
N PRO A 356 17.76 -17.37 10.03
CA PRO A 356 16.41 -17.90 9.91
C PRO A 356 15.39 -16.85 9.46
#